data_AF-A0A179U616-F1
#
_entry.id   AF-A0A179U616-F1
#
_cell.length_a   1.000
_cell.length_b   1.000
_cell.length_c   1.000
_cell.angle_alpha   90.00
_cell.angle_beta   90.00
_cell.angle_gamma   90.00
#
_symmetry.space_group_name_H-M   'P 1'
#
loop_
_entity.id
_entity.type
_entity.pdbx_description
1 polymer ?
#
loop_
_entity_poly.entity_id
_entity_poly.type
_entity_poly.pdbx_seq_one_letter_code
_entity_poly.pdbx_strand_id
1 'polypeptide(L)' 'SLCKICFYQKSENLIFLKIIFTYLIHEIDEENHQFQYSILDIIQVIAEFILITLFK' A
#
# COMPACT_ATOMS: atom_id res chain seq x y z
N SER A 1 -8.90 -16.74 -11.53
CA SER A 1 -8.13 -17.96 -11.82
C SER A 1 -7.12 -18.16 -10.71
N LEU A 2 -7.04 -19.39 -10.17
CA LEU A 2 -6.13 -19.80 -9.10
C LEU A 2 -4.66 -19.44 -9.40
N CYS A 3 -4.28 -19.48 -10.68
CA CYS A 3 -2.93 -19.10 -11.12
C CYS A 3 -2.58 -17.63 -10.82
N LYS A 4 -3.54 -16.70 -10.97
CA LYS A 4 -3.33 -15.29 -10.65
C LYS A 4 -3.18 -15.08 -9.14
N ILE A 5 -3.98 -15.78 -8.33
CA ILE A 5 -3.91 -15.69 -6.86
C ILE A 5 -2.56 -16.21 -6.35
N CYS A 6 -2.12 -17.37 -6.84
CA CYS A 6 -0.82 -17.94 -6.49
C CYS A 6 0.34 -17.05 -6.95
N PHE A 7 0.22 -16.44 -8.13
CA PHE A 7 1.20 -15.47 -8.63
C PHE A 7 1.27 -14.24 -7.72
N TYR A 8 0.11 -13.65 -7.37
CA TYR A 8 0.06 -12.46 -6.52
C TYR A 8 0.43 -12.73 -5.04
N GLN A 9 0.25 -13.94 -4.53
CA GLN A 9 0.75 -14.32 -3.20
C GLN A 9 2.27 -14.55 -3.19
N LYS A 10 2.86 -14.95 -4.32
CA LYS A 10 4.28 -15.33 -4.41
C LYS A 10 5.18 -14.16 -4.82
N SER A 11 4.70 -13.25 -5.65
CA SER A 11 5.32 -11.94 -5.80
C SER A 11 4.90 -11.12 -4.59
N GLU A 12 5.84 -10.76 -3.70
CA GLU A 12 5.62 -9.68 -2.73
C GLU A 12 5.12 -8.45 -3.50
N ASN A 13 3.79 -8.25 -3.60
CA ASN A 13 3.15 -7.26 -4.48
C ASN A 13 3.26 -5.83 -3.96
N LEU A 14 4.35 -5.53 -3.27
CA LEU A 14 4.65 -4.23 -2.70
C LEU A 14 4.82 -3.18 -3.80
N ILE A 15 5.25 -3.57 -5.01
CA ILE A 15 5.59 -2.63 -6.08
C ILE A 15 4.35 -1.98 -6.72
N PHE A 16 3.28 -2.74 -6.96
CA PHE A 16 2.08 -2.19 -7.61
C PHE A 16 1.29 -1.28 -6.67
N LEU A 17 1.33 -1.56 -5.36
CA LEU A 17 0.70 -0.70 -4.37
C LEU A 17 1.53 0.55 -4.10
N LYS A 18 2.86 0.46 -4.01
CA LYS A 18 3.74 1.60 -3.68
C LYS A 18 3.43 2.87 -4.44
N ILE A 19 3.36 2.80 -5.78
CA ILE A 19 3.20 4.02 -6.61
C ILE A 19 1.83 4.66 -6.39
N ILE A 20 0.76 3.86 -6.38
CA ILE A 20 -0.61 4.37 -6.18
C ILE A 20 -0.76 4.89 -4.75
N PHE A 21 -0.16 4.21 -3.78
CA PHE A 21 -0.23 4.56 -2.37
C PHE A 21 0.55 5.84 -2.06
N THR A 22 1.75 6.00 -2.61
CA THR A 22 2.53 7.24 -2.50
C THR A 22 1.78 8.42 -3.10
N TYR A 23 1.13 8.25 -4.26
CA TYR A 23 0.32 9.30 -4.87
C TYR A 23 -0.89 9.67 -4.01
N LEU A 24 -1.63 8.67 -3.52
CA LEU A 24 -2.81 8.86 -2.67
C LEU A 24 -2.44 9.54 -1.34
N ILE A 25 -1.32 9.13 -0.74
CA ILE A 25 -0.78 9.76 0.45
C ILE A 25 -0.34 11.19 0.16
N HIS A 26 0.35 11.46 -0.95
CA HIS A 26 0.77 12.82 -1.31
C HIS A 26 -0.44 13.76 -1.47
N GLU A 27 -1.53 13.29 -2.07
CA GLU A 27 -2.77 14.05 -2.20
C GLU A 27 -3.38 14.38 -0.82
N ILE A 28 -3.39 13.41 0.10
CA ILE A 28 -3.84 13.63 1.49
C ILE A 28 -2.89 14.56 2.26
N ASP A 29 -1.59 14.46 2.00
CA ASP A 29 -0.51 15.21 2.65
C ASP A 29 -0.53 16.70 2.27
N GLU A 30 -0.68 16.99 0.96
CA GLU A 30 -0.89 18.34 0.45
C GLU A 30 -2.12 19.01 1.08
N GLU A 31 -3.16 18.23 1.36
CA GLU A 31 -4.40 18.75 1.95
C GLU A 31 -4.32 18.90 3.49
N ASN A 32 -3.46 18.17 4.20
CA ASN A 32 -3.46 18.09 5.68
C ASN A 32 -2.17 18.50 6.43
N HIS A 33 -1.16 19.06 5.75
CA HIS A 33 0.20 19.38 6.24
C HIS A 33 1.18 18.20 6.20
N GLN A 34 2.36 18.50 5.62
CA GLN A 34 3.49 17.59 5.35
C GLN A 34 3.84 16.62 6.49
N PHE A 35 3.34 15.40 6.38
CA PHE A 35 3.84 14.20 7.02
C PHE A 35 5.28 13.94 6.59
N GLN A 36 6.08 13.43 7.53
CA GLN A 36 7.42 12.98 7.20
C GLN A 36 7.37 11.74 6.30
N TYR A 37 8.30 11.63 5.38
CA TYR A 37 8.44 10.48 4.48
C TYR A 37 8.46 9.12 5.24
N SER A 38 9.06 9.09 6.43
CA SER A 38 9.07 7.93 7.32
C SER A 38 7.68 7.51 7.82
N ILE A 39 6.75 8.45 7.97
CA ILE A 39 5.35 8.19 8.35
C ILE A 39 4.59 7.57 7.17
N LEU A 40 4.89 8.00 5.95
CA LEU A 40 4.23 7.49 4.74
C LEU A 40 4.53 6.01 4.50
N ASP A 41 5.79 5.60 4.67
CA ASP A 41 6.19 4.19 4.59
C ASP A 41 5.46 3.33 5.65
N ILE A 42 5.24 3.86 6.86
CA ILE A 42 4.51 3.16 7.94
C ILE A 42 3.02 3.01 7.60
N ILE A 43 2.37 4.08 7.13
CA ILE A 43 0.96 4.05 6.73
C ILE A 43 0.75 3.01 5.63
N GLN A 44 1.68 2.95 4.67
CA GLN A 44 1.60 1.97 3.59
C GLN A 44 1.64 0.52 4.10
N VAL A 45 2.61 0.18 4.94
CA VAL A 45 2.75 -1.18 5.49
C VAL A 45 1.51 -1.58 6.29
N ILE A 46 0.94 -0.65 7.07
CA ILE A 46 -0.28 -0.90 7.85
C ILE A 46 -1.49 -1.12 6.94
N ALA A 47 -1.67 -0.30 5.91
CA ALA A 47 -2.80 -0.42 5.00
C ALA A 47 -2.76 -1.73 4.21
N GLU A 48 -1.57 -2.14 3.75
CA GLU A 48 -1.35 -3.44 3.12
C GLU A 48 -1.71 -4.59 4.04
N PHE A 49 -1.27 -4.52 5.30
CA PHE A 49 -1.59 -5.53 6.30
C PHE A 49 -3.10 -5.62 6.57
N ILE A 50 -3.78 -4.48 6.67
CA ILE A 50 -5.24 -4.42 6.84
C ILE A 50 -5.95 -5.02 5.63
N LEU A 51 -5.55 -4.67 4.40
CA LEU A 51 -6.17 -5.19 3.18
C LEU A 51 -5.98 -6.70 3.05
N ILE A 52 -4.77 -7.21 3.31
CA ILE A 52 -4.49 -8.65 3.33
C ILE A 52 -5.37 -9.35 4.37
N THR A 53 -5.56 -8.74 5.55
CA THR A 53 -6.39 -9.32 6.61
C THR A 53 -7.87 -9.28 6.28
N LEU A 54 -8.36 -8.19 5.68
CA LEU A 54 -9.78 -7.97 5.36
C LEU A 54 -10.29 -8.88 4.24
N PHE A 55 -9.45 -9.14 3.23
CA PHE A 55 -9.80 -9.93 2.05
C PHE A 55 -9.34 -11.40 2.13
N LYS A 56 -8.85 -11.83 3.29
CA LYS A 56 -8.59 -13.24 3.59
C LYS A 56 -9.88 -14.00 3.92
#